data_AF-X0U1M6-F1
#
_entry.id   AF-X0U1M6-F1
#
_cell.length_a   1.000
_cell.length_b   1.000
_cell.length_c   1.000
_cell.angle_alpha   90.00
_cell.angle_beta   90.00
_cell.angle_gamma   90.00
#
_symmetry.space_group_name_H-M   'P 1'
#
loop_
_entity.id
_entity.type
_entity.pdbx_description
1 polymer ?
#
loop_
_entity_poly.entity_id
_entity_poly.type
_entity_poly.pdbx_seq_one_letter_code
_entity_poly.pdbx_strand_id
1 'polypeptide(L)' 'MSKPEAPYYYKVNRDTYHWETSCSKNNYPALGWKKTHTKPSGKEQCNECKSK' A
#
# COMPACT_ATOMS: atom_id res chain seq x y z
N MET A 1 -7.33 22.61 -0.46
CA MET A 1 -7.02 21.71 -1.60
C MET A 1 -6.84 20.31 -1.03
N SER A 2 -7.71 19.37 -1.40
CA SER A 2 -7.61 17.97 -0.96
C SER A 2 -6.25 17.44 -1.38
N LYS A 3 -5.40 17.12 -0.40
CA LYS A 3 -4.09 16.51 -0.64
C LYS A 3 -4.30 15.29 -1.55
N PRO A 4 -3.49 15.07 -2.60
CA PRO A 4 -3.57 13.83 -3.36
C PRO A 4 -3.44 12.69 -2.35
N GLU A 5 -4.46 11.85 -2.27
CA GLU A 5 -4.46 10.69 -1.40
C GLU A 5 -3.21 9.88 -1.75
N ALA A 6 -2.32 9.70 -0.79
CA ALA A 6 -1.06 9.07 -1.06
C ALA A 6 -1.32 7.66 -1.64
N PRO A 7 -0.58 7.26 -2.67
CA PRO A 7 -0.82 6.01 -3.36
C PRO A 7 -0.70 4.81 -2.40
N TYR A 8 -1.54 3.83 -2.63
CA TYR A 8 -1.41 2.51 -2.06
C TYR A 8 -0.58 1.65 -2.98
N TYR A 9 0.12 0.73 -2.39
CA TYR A 9 0.84 -0.27 -3.13
C TYR A 9 0.51 -1.65 -2.60
N TYR A 10 0.39 -2.60 -3.50
CA TYR A 10 0.05 -3.97 -3.14
C TYR A 10 0.86 -4.93 -3.99
N LYS A 11 1.23 -6.05 -3.40
CA LYS A 11 1.89 -7.11 -4.16
C LYS A 11 0.81 -7.93 -4.84
N VAL A 12 0.97 -8.23 -6.13
CA VAL A 12 -0.04 -9.02 -6.88
C VAL A 12 -0.23 -10.39 -6.23
N ASN A 13 0.88 -11.00 -5.79
CA ASN A 13 0.92 -12.32 -5.14
C ASN A 13 0.83 -12.28 -3.60
N ARG A 14 0.39 -11.17 -2.99
CA ARG A 14 0.02 -11.16 -1.56
C ARG A 14 -1.33 -10.52 -1.36
N ASP A 15 -1.99 -10.95 -0.30
CA ASP A 15 -3.23 -10.37 0.19
C ASP A 15 -3.03 -9.06 0.95
N THR A 16 -1.82 -8.50 0.98
CA THR A 16 -1.51 -7.29 1.75
C THR A 16 -1.24 -6.07 0.89
N TYR A 17 -1.75 -4.91 1.30
CA TYR A 17 -1.41 -3.60 0.77
C TYR A 17 -0.71 -2.72 1.80
N HIS A 18 0.06 -1.76 1.31
CA HIS A 18 0.86 -0.84 2.09
C HIS A 18 0.62 0.58 1.57
N TRP A 19 0.31 1.50 2.47
CA TRP A 19 0.12 2.90 2.11
C TRP A 19 1.47 3.61 2.04
N GLU A 20 1.75 4.35 0.94
CA GLU A 20 3.05 5.02 0.71
C GLU A 20 3.49 5.86 1.90
N THR A 21 2.56 6.63 2.46
CA THR A 21 2.84 7.56 3.56
C THR A 21 2.83 6.93 4.95
N SER A 22 2.14 5.81 5.14
CA SER A 22 1.98 5.21 6.47
C SER A 22 2.83 3.97 6.70
N CYS A 23 3.47 3.43 5.67
CA CYS A 23 4.34 2.26 5.79
C CYS A 23 5.81 2.63 5.59
N SER A 24 6.59 2.67 6.66
CA SER A 24 8.05 2.88 6.59
C SER A 24 8.81 1.75 5.87
N LYS A 25 8.17 0.59 5.66
CA LYS A 25 8.74 -0.55 4.93
C LYS A 25 8.30 -0.63 3.46
N ASN A 26 7.66 0.42 2.94
CA ASN A 26 7.38 0.52 1.52
C ASN A 26 8.66 0.77 0.72
N ASN A 27 9.36 -0.31 0.40
CA ASN A 27 10.46 -0.27 -0.55
C ASN A 27 9.92 -0.51 -1.96
N TYR A 28 9.58 0.57 -2.68
CA TYR A 28 9.22 0.54 -4.10
C TYR A 28 10.30 1.12 -5.00
N PRO A 29 10.38 0.70 -6.28
CA PRO A 29 9.55 -0.32 -6.95
C PRO A 29 10.28 -1.67 -7.04
N ALA A 30 9.97 -2.60 -6.14
CA ALA A 30 10.38 -4.00 -6.30
C ALA A 30 9.44 -4.74 -7.28
N LEU A 31 9.97 -5.76 -7.96
CA LEU A 31 9.22 -6.60 -8.90
C LEU A 31 7.96 -7.22 -8.24
N GLY A 32 6.81 -7.10 -8.92
CA GLY A 32 5.54 -7.69 -8.48
C GLY A 32 4.69 -6.80 -7.57
N TRP A 33 5.08 -5.56 -7.35
CA TRP A 33 4.27 -4.55 -6.67
C TRP A 33 3.54 -3.65 -7.65
N LYS A 34 2.27 -3.39 -7.39
CA LYS A 34 1.41 -2.48 -8.15
C LYS A 34 1.05 -1.28 -7.30
N LYS A 35 1.11 -0.10 -7.92
CA LYS A 35 0.66 1.18 -7.35
C LYS A 35 -0.78 1.44 -7.75
N THR A 36 -1.59 1.92 -6.81
CA THR A 36 -2.98 2.33 -7.03
C THR A 36 -3.28 3.54 -6.14
N HIS A 37 -4.10 4.48 -6.61
CA HIS A 37 -4.55 5.60 -5.78
C HIS A 37 -5.81 5.28 -4.98
N THR A 38 -6.41 4.11 -5.23
CA THR A 38 -7.58 3.62 -4.50
C THR A 38 -7.18 2.45 -3.61
N LYS A 39 -7.77 2.38 -2.42
CA LYS A 39 -7.57 1.24 -1.51
C LYS A 39 -7.96 -0.06 -2.22
N PRO A 40 -7.04 -1.04 -2.35
CA PRO A 40 -7.35 -2.28 -3.04
C PRO A 40 -8.42 -3.08 -2.27
N SER A 41 -9.57 -3.30 -2.90
CA SER A 41 -10.61 -4.19 -2.38
C SER A 41 -10.14 -5.64 -2.41
N GLY A 42 -10.33 -6.36 -1.30
CA GLY A 42 -9.87 -7.76 -1.17
C GLY A 42 -8.41 -7.93 -0.75
N LYS A 43 -7.74 -6.84 -0.35
CA LYS A 43 -6.41 -6.91 0.28
C LYS A 43 -6.45 -6.25 1.65
N GLU A 44 -5.80 -6.88 2.61
CA GLU A 44 -5.66 -6.37 3.97
C GLU A 44 -4.51 -5.36 4.07
N GLN A 45 -4.63 -4.42 4.99
CA GLN A 45 -3.54 -3.51 5.30
C GLN A 45 -2.40 -4.31 5.94
N CYS A 46 -1.14 -3.99 5.59
CA CYS A 46 0.02 -4.60 6.20
C CYS A 46 -0.08 -4.57 7.73
N ASN A 47 0.22 -5.67 8.43
CA ASN A 47 0.07 -5.73 9.90
C ASN A 47 0.87 -4.63 10.61
N GLU A 48 2.07 -4.30 10.13
CA GLU A 48 2.87 -3.19 10.68
C GLU A 48 2.20 -1.82 10.51
N CYS A 49 1.40 -1.67 9.45
CA CYS A 49 0.63 -0.49 9.14
C CYS A 49 -0.72 -0.51 9.88
N LYS A 50 -1.21 -1.69 10.26
CA LYS A 50 -2.48 -1.92 10.99
C LYS A 50 -2.29 -1.72 12.50
N SER A 51 -1.09 -1.98 13.01
CA SER A 51 -0.71 -1.79 14.41
C SER A 51 -0.21 -0.37 14.73
N LYS A 52 -0.24 0.57 13.78
CA LYS A 52 0.15 1.97 13.97
C LYS A 52 -1.05 2.89 14.09
#